data_AF-A0A9D1ETL7-F1
#
_entry.id   AF-A0A9D1ETL7-F1
#
_cell.length_a   1.000
_cell.length_b   1.000
_cell.length_c   1.000
_cell.angle_alpha   90.00
_cell.angle_beta   90.00
_cell.angle_gamma   90.00
#
_symmetry.space_group_name_H-M   'P 1'
#
loop_
_entity.id
_entity.type
_entity.pdbx_description
1 polymer ?
#
loop_
_entity_poly.entity_id
_entity_poly.type
_entity_poly.pdbx_seq_one_letter_code
_entity_poly.pdbx_strand_id
1 'polypeptide(L)'
;MLSTVFIIRNKKSLHHSLRRPSRSDFVQFGFTEAEVEQALEEYGLTDKKEEVRKWYDGFTFGEKTDIYNPWSILNFLDKREPGPYWVNTSSNRLIGKLLQEGSRDVKESLECLLGQESIVTAVDEQVVYDQLDLDETAIWSLMLASGYLKVEACFVRETKNDWSKVYKLKVTNFEVLIMLKKLIRGWFSPAAGNYNDFIKALLMDDVKAMNLFMNRVAMSVFSFFDTGSGALAGEPERFYHGFVLGLMVDLDDRYFVTSNRESGFGRYDVLLEPKREKDPAFIMEFKVRDTEEQDLADTVRAALRQIEERQYDAVLKAKGIAKERIRKYGIAFQGKRVQIGKETETR
;
A
#
# COMPACT_ATOMS: atom_id res chain seq x y z
N MET A 1 -12.09 8.36 -18.19
CA MET A 1 -13.45 8.69 -18.70
C MET A 1 -14.57 7.95 -17.97
N LEU A 2 -14.40 6.68 -17.57
CA LEU A 2 -15.43 5.93 -16.82
C LEU A 2 -15.68 6.42 -15.38
N SER A 3 -14.64 6.89 -14.67
CA SER A 3 -14.75 7.53 -13.34
C SER A 3 -15.55 8.83 -13.38
N THR A 4 -15.29 9.67 -14.38
CA THR A 4 -16.03 10.92 -14.65
C THR A 4 -17.50 10.63 -15.01
N VAL A 5 -17.76 9.59 -15.82
CA VAL A 5 -19.12 9.21 -16.26
C VAL A 5 -19.98 8.66 -15.12
N PHE A 6 -19.40 7.97 -14.13
CA PHE A 6 -20.16 7.46 -12.98
C PHE A 6 -20.56 8.59 -12.00
N ILE A 7 -19.67 9.57 -11.78
CA ILE A 7 -19.96 10.77 -10.97
C ILE A 7 -21.05 11.62 -11.63
N ILE A 8 -21.05 11.74 -12.97
CA ILE A 8 -22.09 12.43 -13.76
C ILE A 8 -23.48 11.80 -13.57
N ARG A 9 -23.57 10.48 -13.39
CA ARG A 9 -24.86 9.77 -13.35
C ARG A 9 -25.60 9.95 -12.02
N ASN A 10 -24.89 10.07 -10.90
CA ASN A 10 -25.50 10.18 -9.57
C ASN A 10 -25.97 11.61 -9.21
N LYS A 11 -25.35 12.68 -9.75
CA LYS A 11 -25.84 14.06 -9.52
C LYS A 11 -27.13 14.38 -10.31
N LYS A 12 -27.35 13.70 -11.45
CA LYS A 12 -28.56 13.87 -12.28
C LYS A 12 -29.84 13.28 -11.68
N SER A 13 -29.75 12.42 -10.66
CA SER A 13 -30.94 11.89 -9.99
C SER A 13 -31.62 12.94 -9.07
N LEU A 14 -30.97 14.08 -8.83
CA LEU A 14 -31.48 15.15 -7.96
C LEU A 14 -31.94 16.40 -8.72
N HIS A 15 -31.53 16.62 -9.98
CA HIS A 15 -32.01 17.76 -10.76
C HIS A 15 -32.29 17.41 -12.23
N HIS A 16 -33.57 17.55 -12.59
CA HIS A 16 -34.12 17.34 -13.91
C HIS A 16 -33.87 18.58 -14.79
N SER A 17 -32.89 18.56 -15.69
CA SER A 17 -32.84 19.42 -16.90
C SER A 17 -31.67 19.04 -17.82
N LEU A 18 -31.98 18.71 -19.06
CA LEU A 18 -31.00 18.48 -20.14
C LEU A 18 -30.64 19.81 -20.80
N ARG A 19 -29.50 20.41 -20.44
CA ARG A 19 -28.82 21.42 -21.26
C ARG A 19 -27.32 21.14 -21.34
N ARG A 20 -26.71 21.53 -22.46
CA ARG A 20 -25.28 21.32 -22.78
C ARG A 20 -24.39 22.07 -21.77
N PRO A 21 -23.29 21.46 -21.27
CA PRO A 21 -22.53 22.07 -20.20
C PRO A 21 -21.59 23.18 -20.68
N SER A 22 -21.51 24.26 -19.91
CA SER A 22 -20.56 25.38 -20.04
C SER A 22 -19.48 25.31 -18.95
N ARG A 23 -18.41 26.12 -19.06
CA ARG A 23 -17.24 26.11 -18.15
C ARG A 23 -17.55 26.33 -16.65
N SER A 24 -18.75 26.81 -16.29
CA SER A 24 -19.23 26.89 -14.90
C SER A 24 -19.77 25.57 -14.34
N ASP A 25 -19.91 24.52 -15.15
CA ASP A 25 -20.48 23.22 -14.75
C ASP A 25 -19.46 22.26 -14.14
N PHE A 26 -18.19 22.68 -14.01
CA PHE A 26 -17.16 21.89 -13.32
C PHE A 26 -17.33 21.84 -11.79
N VAL A 27 -18.31 22.54 -11.22
CA VAL A 27 -18.74 22.43 -9.80
C VAL A 27 -19.59 21.14 -9.55
N GLN A 28 -19.61 20.20 -10.49
CA GLN A 28 -20.47 19.00 -10.44
C GLN A 28 -19.74 17.67 -10.15
N PHE A 29 -18.52 17.69 -9.63
CA PHE A 29 -17.78 16.46 -9.33
C PHE A 29 -17.41 16.41 -7.85
N GLY A 30 -18.20 15.69 -7.05
CA GLY A 30 -17.99 15.55 -5.60
C GLY A 30 -18.83 16.48 -4.72
N PHE A 31 -18.72 16.28 -3.41
CA PHE A 31 -19.20 17.21 -2.38
C PHE A 31 -18.02 18.01 -1.83
N THR A 32 -18.24 19.30 -1.58
CA THR A 32 -17.30 20.15 -0.84
C THR A 32 -17.40 19.88 0.66
N GLU A 33 -16.38 20.27 1.43
CA GLU A 33 -16.42 20.24 2.90
C GLU A 33 -17.71 20.87 3.45
N ALA A 34 -18.09 22.05 2.97
CA ALA A 34 -19.31 22.74 3.42
C ALA A 34 -20.59 21.94 3.13
N GLU A 35 -20.69 21.29 1.97
CA GLU A 35 -21.84 20.43 1.63
C GLU A 35 -21.88 19.17 2.51
N VAL A 36 -20.73 18.60 2.86
CA VAL A 36 -20.65 17.46 3.77
C VAL A 36 -21.00 17.86 5.20
N GLU A 37 -20.50 18.99 5.70
CA GLU A 37 -20.83 19.51 7.02
C GLU A 37 -22.34 19.74 7.17
N GLN A 38 -22.96 20.39 6.18
CA GLN A 38 -24.41 20.59 6.16
C GLN A 38 -25.17 19.26 6.18
N ALA A 39 -24.74 18.28 5.37
CA ALA A 39 -25.37 16.96 5.37
C ALA A 39 -25.23 16.23 6.72
N LEU A 40 -24.09 16.37 7.40
CA LEU A 40 -23.90 15.79 8.74
C LEU A 40 -24.79 16.46 9.78
N GLU A 41 -24.97 17.78 9.72
CA GLU A 41 -25.90 18.51 10.60
C GLU A 41 -27.35 18.05 10.39
N GLU A 42 -27.81 17.96 9.13
CA GLU A 42 -29.16 17.51 8.78
C GLU A 42 -29.46 16.09 9.30
N TYR A 43 -28.45 15.22 9.37
CA TYR A 43 -28.56 13.85 9.86
C TYR A 43 -28.25 13.70 11.36
N GLY A 44 -27.87 14.79 12.05
CA GLY A 44 -27.53 14.78 13.47
C GLY A 44 -26.22 14.03 13.79
N LEU A 45 -25.24 14.09 12.90
CA LEU A 45 -23.94 13.38 12.94
C LEU A 45 -22.75 14.35 12.99
N THR A 46 -22.92 15.56 13.52
CA THR A 46 -21.87 16.59 13.56
C THR A 46 -20.62 16.14 14.33
N ASP A 47 -20.78 15.25 15.33
CA ASP A 47 -19.69 14.63 16.08
C ASP A 47 -18.80 13.71 15.24
N LYS A 48 -19.27 13.29 14.07
CA LYS A 48 -18.57 12.39 13.13
C LYS A 48 -17.75 13.12 12.07
N LYS A 49 -17.74 14.46 12.08
CA LYS A 49 -17.05 15.29 11.06
C LYS A 49 -15.59 14.89 10.82
N GLU A 50 -14.78 14.78 11.88
CA GLU A 50 -13.36 14.42 11.74
C GLU A 50 -13.15 12.98 11.25
N GLU A 51 -14.07 12.07 11.60
CA GLU A 51 -14.05 10.69 11.10
C GLU A 51 -14.37 10.65 9.60
N VAL A 52 -15.40 11.39 9.17
CA VAL A 52 -15.77 11.52 7.75
C VAL A 52 -14.65 12.15 6.94
N ARG A 53 -14.03 13.22 7.45
CA ARG A 53 -12.87 13.86 6.81
C ARG A 53 -11.74 12.86 6.63
N LYS A 54 -11.31 12.18 7.70
CA LYS A 54 -10.26 11.15 7.61
C LYS A 54 -10.55 10.09 6.55
N TRP A 55 -11.80 9.62 6.48
CA TRP A 55 -12.16 8.51 5.59
C TRP A 55 -12.30 8.91 4.13
N TYR A 56 -12.90 10.07 3.86
CA TYR A 56 -13.45 10.37 2.54
C TYR A 56 -12.91 11.65 1.90
N ASP A 57 -12.24 12.51 2.66
CA ASP A 57 -11.65 13.75 2.17
C ASP A 57 -10.36 13.53 1.37
N GLY A 58 -10.17 14.31 0.31
CA GLY A 58 -8.87 14.49 -0.30
C GLY A 58 -8.86 14.40 -1.82
N PHE A 59 -10.00 14.34 -2.51
CA PHE A 59 -9.98 14.42 -3.97
C PHE A 59 -9.65 15.85 -4.41
N THR A 60 -8.79 15.96 -5.42
CA THR A 60 -8.43 17.25 -6.03
C THR A 60 -8.92 17.28 -7.47
N PHE A 61 -9.73 18.28 -7.83
CA PHE A 61 -10.21 18.50 -9.18
C PHE A 61 -9.84 19.90 -9.65
N GLY A 62 -8.83 20.00 -10.53
CA GLY A 62 -8.26 21.28 -10.93
C GLY A 62 -7.64 21.98 -9.73
N GLU A 63 -8.12 23.19 -9.42
CA GLU A 63 -7.65 23.99 -8.28
C GLU A 63 -8.44 23.73 -6.99
N LYS A 64 -9.53 22.96 -7.04
CA LYS A 64 -10.33 22.66 -5.86
C LYS A 64 -9.82 21.41 -5.16
N THR A 65 -9.35 21.61 -3.92
CA THR A 65 -9.01 20.54 -2.97
C THR A 65 -10.22 20.20 -2.11
N ASP A 66 -10.04 19.20 -1.26
CA ASP A 66 -10.97 18.85 -0.18
C ASP A 66 -12.37 18.47 -0.69
N ILE A 67 -12.37 17.74 -1.81
CA ILE A 67 -13.57 17.21 -2.45
C ILE A 67 -13.78 15.77 -1.98
N TYR A 68 -15.03 15.46 -1.68
CA TYR A 68 -15.49 14.17 -1.20
C TYR A 68 -16.17 13.36 -2.29
N ASN A 69 -15.95 12.04 -2.27
CA ASN A 69 -16.67 11.11 -3.13
C ASN A 69 -18.15 11.05 -2.73
N PRO A 70 -19.12 11.38 -3.61
CA PRO A 70 -20.53 11.41 -3.25
C PRO A 70 -21.07 10.05 -2.84
N TRP A 71 -20.60 8.99 -3.46
CA TRP A 71 -21.05 7.63 -3.16
C TRP A 71 -20.61 7.21 -1.76
N SER A 72 -19.38 7.55 -1.38
CA SER A 72 -18.85 7.25 -0.05
C SER A 72 -19.60 8.02 1.04
N ILE A 73 -19.87 9.31 0.82
CA ILE A 73 -20.67 10.13 1.75
C ILE A 73 -22.10 9.61 1.87
N LEU A 74 -22.78 9.31 0.77
CA LEU A 74 -24.16 8.78 0.81
C LEU A 74 -24.24 7.45 1.56
N ASN A 75 -23.29 6.54 1.34
CA ASN A 75 -23.25 5.27 2.08
C ASN A 75 -22.94 5.48 3.57
N PHE A 76 -22.08 6.44 3.91
CA PHE A 76 -21.83 6.79 5.31
C PHE A 76 -23.09 7.34 5.98
N LEU A 77 -23.81 8.25 5.34
CA LEU A 77 -25.04 8.84 5.90
C LEU A 77 -26.15 7.78 6.08
N ASP A 78 -26.27 6.84 5.14
CA ASP A 78 -27.22 5.72 5.20
C ASP A 78 -26.87 4.73 6.32
N LYS A 79 -25.62 4.26 6.37
CA LYS A 79 -25.18 3.19 7.29
C LYS A 79 -24.75 3.70 8.66
N ARG A 80 -24.43 4.99 8.77
CA ARG A 80 -23.90 5.66 9.97
C ARG A 80 -22.58 5.08 10.49
N GLU A 81 -21.87 4.36 9.65
CA GLU A 81 -20.58 3.74 9.95
C GLU A 81 -19.58 4.08 8.86
N PRO A 82 -18.31 4.38 9.20
CA PRO A 82 -17.28 4.54 8.21
C PRO A 82 -16.91 3.18 7.60
N GLY A 83 -16.58 3.20 6.31
CA GLY A 83 -16.24 2.00 5.56
C GLY A 83 -15.78 2.29 4.15
N PRO A 84 -15.15 1.30 3.49
CA PRO A 84 -14.68 1.42 2.11
C PRO A 84 -15.85 1.19 1.15
N TYR A 85 -16.61 2.23 0.90
CA TYR A 85 -17.81 2.27 0.04
C TYR A 85 -17.48 2.50 -1.43
N TRP A 86 -16.30 2.99 -1.75
CA TRP A 86 -15.84 3.16 -3.11
C TRP A 86 -15.57 1.80 -3.77
N VAL A 87 -16.54 1.34 -4.56
CA VAL A 87 -16.50 0.07 -5.28
C VAL A 87 -16.37 0.36 -6.77
N ASN A 88 -15.15 0.25 -7.31
CA ASN A 88 -14.90 0.37 -8.76
C ASN A 88 -14.30 -0.94 -9.30
N THR A 89 -15.11 -1.99 -9.36
CA THR A 89 -14.66 -3.39 -9.59
C THR A 89 -13.83 -3.61 -10.86
N SER A 90 -14.11 -2.88 -11.95
CA SER A 90 -13.34 -3.02 -13.20
C SER A 90 -12.01 -2.28 -13.16
N SER A 91 -11.97 -1.01 -12.74
CA SER A 91 -10.72 -0.28 -12.58
C SER A 91 -9.84 -0.86 -11.46
N ASN A 92 -10.44 -1.33 -10.37
CA ASN A 92 -9.72 -2.02 -9.29
C ASN A 92 -9.01 -3.27 -9.78
N ARG A 93 -9.64 -4.04 -10.70
CA ARG A 93 -9.01 -5.23 -11.28
C ARG A 93 -7.85 -4.87 -12.21
N LEU A 94 -7.99 -3.83 -13.03
CA LEU A 94 -6.92 -3.35 -13.91
C LEU A 94 -5.75 -2.78 -13.11
N ILE A 95 -6.01 -1.85 -12.19
CA ILE A 95 -4.99 -1.29 -11.29
C ILE A 95 -4.35 -2.40 -10.46
N GLY A 96 -5.15 -3.33 -9.94
CA GLY A 96 -4.64 -4.49 -9.22
C GLY A 96 -3.69 -5.32 -10.08
N LYS A 97 -4.00 -5.55 -11.36
CA LYS A 97 -3.13 -6.27 -12.30
C LYS A 97 -1.85 -5.48 -12.62
N LEU A 98 -1.97 -4.20 -12.97
CA LEU A 98 -0.83 -3.33 -13.31
C LEU A 98 0.13 -3.17 -12.13
N LEU A 99 -0.40 -2.95 -10.92
CA LEU A 99 0.40 -2.90 -9.71
C LEU A 99 0.99 -4.27 -9.37
N GLN A 100 0.35 -5.38 -9.75
CA GLN A 100 0.85 -6.73 -9.52
C GLN A 100 1.98 -7.10 -10.49
N GLU A 101 1.83 -6.79 -11.77
CA GLU A 101 2.79 -7.11 -12.84
C GLU A 101 3.85 -6.02 -13.02
N GLY A 102 3.67 -4.86 -12.41
CA GLY A 102 4.57 -3.72 -12.51
C GLY A 102 6.00 -4.03 -12.06
N SER A 103 6.92 -3.23 -12.60
CA SER A 103 8.36 -3.29 -12.34
C SER A 103 8.70 -3.11 -10.85
N ARG A 104 9.98 -3.30 -10.53
CA ARG A 104 10.53 -3.01 -9.20
C ARG A 104 10.22 -1.58 -8.72
N ASP A 105 10.40 -0.58 -9.57
CA ASP A 105 10.18 0.83 -9.22
C ASP A 105 8.70 1.12 -8.94
N VAL A 106 7.79 0.39 -9.60
CA VAL A 106 6.36 0.42 -9.31
C VAL A 106 6.05 -0.13 -7.91
N LYS A 107 6.70 -1.24 -7.52
CA LYS A 107 6.52 -1.84 -6.18
C LYS A 107 7.00 -0.92 -5.07
N GLU A 108 8.16 -0.32 -5.28
CA GLU A 108 8.75 0.63 -4.35
C GLU A 108 7.86 1.85 -4.13
N SER A 109 7.35 2.42 -5.21
CA SER A 109 6.42 3.54 -5.16
C SER A 109 5.10 3.15 -4.48
N LEU A 110 4.59 1.94 -4.76
CA LEU A 110 3.40 1.40 -4.09
C LEU A 110 3.63 1.25 -2.58
N GLU A 111 4.81 0.82 -2.14
CA GLU A 111 5.16 0.72 -0.72
C GLU A 111 5.11 2.08 -0.03
N CYS A 112 5.74 3.11 -0.60
CA CYS A 112 5.66 4.48 -0.10
C CYS A 112 4.20 4.92 0.04
N LEU A 113 3.36 4.66 -0.96
CA LEU A 113 1.93 5.00 -0.92
C LEU A 113 1.18 4.26 0.21
N LEU A 114 1.47 2.98 0.44
CA LEU A 114 0.88 2.20 1.54
C LEU A 114 1.32 2.71 2.92
N GLY A 115 2.55 3.23 3.01
CA GLY A 115 3.07 3.95 4.17
C GLY A 115 2.46 5.35 4.37
N GLN A 116 1.54 5.78 3.50
CA GLN A 116 0.98 7.14 3.45
C GLN A 116 2.03 8.23 3.15
N GLU A 117 3.13 7.84 2.52
CA GLU A 117 4.13 8.74 1.97
C GLU A 117 3.71 9.19 0.56
N SER A 118 4.48 10.12 -0.01
CA SER A 118 4.23 10.66 -1.34
C SER A 118 5.30 10.17 -2.31
N ILE A 119 4.92 9.90 -3.55
CA ILE A 119 5.84 9.56 -4.64
C ILE A 119 6.00 10.76 -5.57
N VAL A 120 7.13 10.85 -6.28
CA VAL A 120 7.37 11.89 -7.28
C VAL A 120 7.48 11.25 -8.65
N THR A 121 6.56 11.59 -9.56
CA THR A 121 6.51 11.02 -10.91
C THR A 121 6.06 12.06 -11.93
N ALA A 122 6.46 11.87 -13.19
CA ALA A 122 5.79 12.52 -14.30
C ALA A 122 4.36 11.96 -14.42
N VAL A 123 3.44 12.80 -14.87
CA VAL A 123 2.06 12.42 -15.17
C VAL A 123 1.73 12.92 -16.57
N ASP A 124 1.23 12.02 -17.40
CA ASP A 124 0.64 12.39 -18.67
C ASP A 124 -0.84 12.73 -18.46
N GLU A 125 -1.23 13.96 -18.78
CA GLU A 125 -2.62 14.43 -18.70
C GLU A 125 -3.52 13.72 -19.74
N GLN A 126 -2.92 13.07 -20.77
CA GLN A 126 -3.59 12.30 -21.81
C GLN A 126 -3.27 10.80 -21.67
N VAL A 127 -3.87 10.14 -20.66
CA VAL A 127 -3.67 8.69 -20.45
C VAL A 127 -4.11 7.88 -21.69
N VAL A 128 -3.15 7.39 -22.47
CA VAL A 128 -3.37 6.43 -23.56
C VAL A 128 -3.38 5.02 -22.97
N TYR A 129 -4.56 4.40 -22.89
CA TYR A 129 -4.73 3.06 -22.31
C TYR A 129 -3.87 1.97 -23.00
N ASP A 130 -3.53 2.17 -24.27
CA ASP A 130 -2.75 1.20 -25.06
C ASP A 130 -1.25 1.16 -24.69
N GLN A 131 -0.77 2.01 -23.77
CA GLN A 131 0.63 2.06 -23.31
C GLN A 131 0.83 1.60 -21.85
N LEU A 132 -0.24 1.13 -21.19
CA LEU A 132 -0.22 0.79 -19.76
C LEU A 132 0.71 -0.38 -19.39
N ASP A 133 1.00 -1.28 -20.33
CA ASP A 133 1.88 -2.43 -20.10
C ASP A 133 3.39 -2.07 -20.23
N LEU A 134 3.73 -0.86 -20.71
CA LEU A 134 5.09 -0.47 -21.08
C LEU A 134 5.64 0.73 -20.31
N ASP A 135 4.80 1.53 -19.64
CA ASP A 135 5.21 2.78 -18.99
C ASP A 135 4.66 2.92 -17.55
N GLU A 136 5.57 2.96 -16.58
CA GLU A 136 5.27 3.17 -15.17
C GLU A 136 4.52 4.48 -14.91
N THR A 137 4.84 5.52 -15.68
CA THR A 137 4.19 6.83 -15.55
C THR A 137 2.72 6.75 -15.96
N ALA A 138 2.36 5.84 -16.87
CA ALA A 138 0.98 5.60 -17.27
C ALA A 138 0.16 4.96 -16.13
N ILE A 139 0.77 4.09 -15.30
CA ILE A 139 0.13 3.51 -14.12
C ILE A 139 -0.24 4.62 -13.13
N TRP A 140 0.70 5.50 -12.80
CA TRP A 140 0.46 6.60 -11.85
C TRP A 140 -0.53 7.63 -12.39
N SER A 141 -0.46 7.92 -13.69
CA SER A 141 -1.40 8.80 -14.37
C SER A 141 -2.82 8.22 -14.35
N LEU A 142 -2.97 6.91 -14.61
CA LEU A 142 -4.25 6.21 -14.49
C LEU A 142 -4.77 6.21 -13.05
N MET A 143 -3.89 5.99 -12.07
CA MET A 143 -4.27 6.00 -10.65
C MET A 143 -4.75 7.39 -10.20
N LEU A 144 -4.06 8.46 -10.62
CA LEU A 144 -4.45 9.83 -10.38
C LEU A 144 -5.78 10.18 -11.08
N ALA A 145 -5.91 9.87 -12.37
CA ALA A 145 -7.14 10.12 -13.15
C ALA A 145 -8.36 9.33 -12.64
N SER A 146 -8.11 8.21 -11.95
CA SER A 146 -9.16 7.40 -11.32
C SER A 146 -9.47 7.86 -9.90
N GLY A 147 -8.71 8.79 -9.32
CA GLY A 147 -8.91 9.31 -7.97
C GLY A 147 -8.32 8.45 -6.86
N TYR A 148 -7.44 7.47 -7.16
CA TYR A 148 -6.71 6.73 -6.13
C TYR A 148 -5.58 7.57 -5.50
N LEU A 149 -5.04 8.50 -6.29
CA LEU A 149 -4.02 9.44 -5.86
C LEU A 149 -4.55 10.87 -5.94
N LYS A 150 -3.95 11.75 -5.14
CA LYS A 150 -4.12 13.20 -5.19
C LYS A 150 -2.78 13.88 -5.40
N VAL A 151 -2.81 15.06 -6.01
CA VAL A 151 -1.63 15.92 -6.16
C VAL A 151 -1.40 16.67 -4.85
N GLU A 152 -0.26 16.45 -4.22
CA GLU A 152 0.19 17.21 -3.05
C GLU A 152 0.99 18.45 -3.48
N ALA A 153 1.81 18.31 -4.54
CA ALA A 153 2.56 19.42 -5.12
C ALA A 153 2.89 19.14 -6.60
N CYS A 154 3.19 20.19 -7.34
CA CYS A 154 3.65 20.12 -8.73
C CYS A 154 4.91 20.97 -8.88
N PHE A 155 5.88 20.44 -9.61
CA PHE A 155 7.15 21.11 -9.87
C PHE A 155 7.51 20.98 -11.34
N VAL A 156 8.34 21.91 -11.82
CA VAL A 156 8.97 21.83 -13.13
C VAL A 156 10.39 21.34 -12.93
N ARG A 157 10.75 20.26 -13.62
CA ARG A 157 12.12 19.81 -13.77
C ARG A 157 12.64 20.29 -15.12
N GLU A 158 13.45 21.34 -15.08
CA GLU A 158 14.12 21.89 -16.25
C GLU A 158 15.58 21.44 -16.24
N THR A 159 16.03 20.83 -17.33
CA THR A 159 17.43 20.56 -17.62
C THR A 159 17.82 21.29 -18.91
N LYS A 160 19.11 21.35 -19.22
CA LYS A 160 19.59 22.04 -20.44
C LYS A 160 18.91 21.59 -21.73
N ASN A 161 18.39 20.36 -21.79
CA ASN A 161 17.81 19.75 -22.99
C ASN A 161 16.38 19.22 -22.78
N ASP A 162 15.79 19.39 -21.60
CA ASP A 162 14.49 18.78 -21.29
C ASP A 162 13.67 19.61 -20.30
N TRP A 163 12.36 19.63 -20.51
CA TRP A 163 11.40 20.27 -19.63
C TRP A 163 10.32 19.24 -19.32
N SER A 164 10.17 18.87 -18.05
CA SER A 164 9.11 17.96 -17.62
C SER A 164 8.40 18.49 -16.38
N LYS A 165 7.08 18.32 -16.37
CA LYS A 165 6.23 18.61 -15.22
C LYS A 165 6.14 17.35 -14.36
N VAL A 166 6.58 17.45 -13.12
CA VAL A 166 6.58 16.34 -12.15
C VAL A 166 5.63 16.64 -11.01
N TYR A 167 4.97 15.60 -10.53
CA TYR A 167 3.94 15.69 -9.52
C TYR A 167 4.34 14.88 -8.30
N LYS A 168 4.15 15.47 -7.14
CA LYS A 168 4.20 14.77 -5.85
C LYS A 168 2.81 14.24 -5.57
N LEU A 169 2.65 12.93 -5.66
CA LEU A 169 1.38 12.23 -5.53
C LEU A 169 1.28 11.50 -4.20
N LYS A 170 0.11 11.52 -3.58
CA LYS A 170 -0.18 10.82 -2.33
C LYS A 170 -1.48 10.04 -2.46
N VAL A 171 -1.67 8.99 -1.66
CA VAL A 171 -2.97 8.32 -1.54
C VAL A 171 -4.05 9.34 -1.16
N THR A 172 -5.17 9.31 -1.86
CA THR A 172 -6.24 10.32 -1.74
C THR A 172 -6.74 10.46 -0.30
N ASN A 173 -7.18 9.34 0.27
CA ASN A 173 -7.82 9.28 1.57
C ASN A 173 -7.69 7.87 2.21
N PHE A 174 -8.19 7.70 3.43
CA PHE A 174 -8.08 6.43 4.13
C PHE A 174 -8.90 5.30 3.47
N GLU A 175 -10.05 5.61 2.87
CA GLU A 175 -10.82 4.63 2.09
C GLU A 175 -10.00 4.01 0.94
N VAL A 176 -9.28 4.83 0.17
CA VAL A 176 -8.40 4.34 -0.89
C VAL A 176 -7.26 3.49 -0.35
N LEU A 177 -6.66 3.90 0.77
CA LEU A 177 -5.59 3.14 1.41
C LEU A 177 -6.07 1.73 1.78
N ILE A 178 -7.25 1.61 2.38
CA ILE A 178 -7.86 0.31 2.72
C ILE A 178 -8.13 -0.52 1.46
N MET A 179 -8.56 0.11 0.38
CA MET A 179 -8.79 -0.58 -0.90
C MET A 179 -7.48 -1.12 -1.49
N LEU A 180 -6.40 -0.33 -1.54
CA LEU A 180 -5.08 -0.79 -2.01
C LEU A 180 -4.56 -1.95 -1.16
N LYS A 181 -4.67 -1.82 0.17
CA LYS A 181 -4.36 -2.88 1.13
C LYS A 181 -5.13 -4.17 0.82
N LYS A 182 -6.44 -4.08 0.51
CA LYS A 182 -7.26 -5.23 0.12
C LYS A 182 -6.85 -5.84 -1.22
N LEU A 183 -6.48 -5.04 -2.22
CA LEU A 183 -6.00 -5.55 -3.52
C LEU A 183 -4.75 -6.41 -3.34
N ILE A 184 -3.79 -5.94 -2.56
CA ILE A 184 -2.55 -6.66 -2.27
C ILE A 184 -2.87 -7.97 -1.57
N ARG A 185 -3.75 -7.98 -0.57
CA ARG A 185 -4.22 -9.23 0.06
C ARG A 185 -4.85 -10.19 -0.97
N GLY A 186 -5.63 -9.66 -1.90
CA GLY A 186 -6.30 -10.40 -2.97
C GLY A 186 -5.34 -11.13 -3.91
N TRP A 187 -4.15 -10.58 -4.18
CA TRP A 187 -3.11 -11.27 -4.97
C TRP A 187 -2.69 -12.61 -4.35
N PHE A 188 -2.88 -12.76 -3.05
CA PHE A 188 -2.54 -13.95 -2.31
C PHE A 188 -3.75 -14.87 -2.06
N SER A 189 -4.97 -14.44 -2.42
CA SER A 189 -6.21 -15.22 -2.28
C SER A 189 -6.20 -16.60 -2.96
N PRO A 190 -5.57 -16.80 -4.14
CA PRO A 190 -5.45 -18.14 -4.73
C PRO A 190 -4.67 -19.14 -3.83
N ALA A 191 -3.85 -18.63 -2.91
CA ALA A 191 -3.14 -19.42 -1.89
C ALA A 191 -3.73 -19.26 -0.47
N ALA A 192 -4.71 -18.37 -0.27
CA ALA A 192 -5.11 -17.85 1.04
C ALA A 192 -6.53 -18.24 1.50
N GLY A 193 -6.81 -19.55 1.52
CA GLY A 193 -7.55 -20.08 2.67
C GLY A 193 -6.83 -19.80 4.01
N ASN A 194 -5.55 -19.44 3.95
CA ASN A 194 -4.57 -19.47 5.03
C ASN A 194 -3.86 -18.12 5.30
N TYR A 195 -4.33 -16.96 4.82
CA TYR A 195 -3.65 -15.65 5.09
C TYR A 195 -3.53 -15.37 6.59
N ASN A 196 -4.58 -15.67 7.35
CA ASN A 196 -4.55 -15.64 8.81
C ASN A 196 -3.51 -16.60 9.41
N ASP A 197 -3.07 -17.62 8.68
CA ASP A 197 -2.15 -18.63 9.21
C ASP A 197 -0.72 -18.12 9.27
N PHE A 198 -0.28 -17.22 8.37
CA PHE A 198 1.04 -16.58 8.54
C PHE A 198 1.06 -15.71 9.79
N ILE A 199 0.05 -14.86 9.96
CA ILE A 199 -0.07 -13.98 11.11
C ILE A 199 -0.19 -14.79 12.41
N LYS A 200 -1.02 -15.84 12.42
CA LYS A 200 -1.09 -16.78 13.56
C LYS A 200 0.26 -17.45 13.83
N ALA A 201 0.95 -17.94 12.80
CA ALA A 201 2.26 -18.57 12.94
C ALA A 201 3.30 -17.59 13.50
N LEU A 202 3.32 -16.35 13.02
CA LEU A 202 4.18 -15.29 13.52
C LEU A 202 3.94 -15.01 15.02
N LEU A 203 2.66 -14.87 15.40
CA LEU A 203 2.24 -14.65 16.79
C LEU A 203 2.55 -15.85 17.69
N MET A 204 2.50 -17.06 17.15
CA MET A 204 2.82 -18.32 17.85
C MET A 204 4.33 -18.66 17.83
N ASP A 205 5.17 -17.88 17.13
CA ASP A 205 6.60 -18.20 16.90
C ASP A 205 6.81 -19.56 16.21
N ASP A 206 5.85 -19.94 15.35
CA ASP A 206 5.90 -21.16 14.55
C ASP A 206 6.65 -20.91 13.23
N VAL A 207 7.98 -20.96 13.31
CA VAL A 207 8.88 -20.79 12.16
C VAL A 207 8.61 -21.82 11.06
N LYS A 208 8.15 -23.03 11.41
CA LYS A 208 7.85 -24.06 10.42
C LYS A 208 6.60 -23.70 9.62
N ALA A 209 5.54 -23.28 10.28
CA ALA A 209 4.32 -22.82 9.61
C ALA A 209 4.57 -21.55 8.79
N MET A 210 5.38 -20.61 9.29
CA MET A 210 5.79 -19.43 8.52
C MET A 210 6.53 -19.83 7.24
N ASN A 211 7.50 -20.75 7.32
CA ASN A 211 8.20 -21.27 6.14
C ASN A 211 7.26 -21.94 5.12
N LEU A 212 6.34 -22.78 5.58
CA LEU A 212 5.37 -23.46 4.70
C LEU A 212 4.47 -22.46 3.96
N PHE A 213 3.99 -21.44 4.68
CA PHE A 213 3.18 -20.38 4.10
C PHE A 213 3.99 -19.59 3.06
N MET A 214 5.16 -19.09 3.44
CA MET A 214 5.99 -18.26 2.56
C MET A 214 6.40 -18.99 1.29
N ASN A 215 6.79 -20.26 1.38
CA ASN A 215 7.15 -21.04 0.20
C ASN A 215 5.93 -21.31 -0.70
N ARG A 216 4.74 -21.56 -0.13
CA ARG A 216 3.52 -21.71 -0.94
C ARG A 216 3.19 -20.43 -1.71
N VAL A 217 3.28 -19.28 -1.03
CA VAL A 217 2.96 -18.01 -1.65
C VAL A 217 4.01 -17.61 -2.68
N ALA A 218 5.30 -17.77 -2.37
CA ALA A 218 6.37 -17.55 -3.34
C ALA A 218 6.16 -18.43 -4.59
N MET A 219 5.89 -19.73 -4.44
CA MET A 219 5.61 -20.61 -5.57
C MET A 219 4.42 -20.15 -6.41
N SER A 220 3.32 -19.72 -5.79
CA SER A 220 2.15 -19.20 -6.52
C SER A 220 2.50 -17.94 -7.28
N VAL A 221 3.05 -16.95 -6.58
CA VAL A 221 3.34 -15.62 -7.11
C VAL A 221 4.37 -15.69 -8.25
N PHE A 222 5.49 -16.39 -8.06
CA PHE A 222 6.53 -16.51 -9.10
C PHE A 222 6.14 -17.42 -10.27
N SER A 223 5.22 -18.37 -10.10
CA SER A 223 4.73 -19.16 -11.23
C SER A 223 3.84 -18.33 -12.16
N PHE A 224 3.18 -17.28 -11.65
CA PHE A 224 2.50 -16.30 -12.51
C PHE A 224 3.51 -15.40 -13.25
N PHE A 225 4.61 -15.00 -12.61
CA PHE A 225 5.65 -14.17 -13.26
C PHE A 225 6.43 -14.90 -14.35
N ASP A 226 6.67 -16.21 -14.25
CA ASP A 226 7.30 -16.97 -15.34
C ASP A 226 6.40 -17.09 -16.60
N THR A 227 5.10 -16.78 -16.50
CA THR A 227 4.17 -16.81 -17.64
C THR A 227 4.01 -15.47 -18.34
N GLY A 228 4.56 -14.37 -17.79
CA GLY A 228 4.65 -13.06 -18.43
C GLY A 228 6.12 -12.71 -18.65
N SER A 229 6.56 -12.70 -19.91
CA SER A 229 7.87 -12.23 -20.42
C SER A 229 8.89 -11.76 -19.35
N GLY A 230 9.90 -12.61 -19.14
CA GLY A 230 10.77 -12.59 -17.97
C GLY A 230 11.53 -11.29 -17.71
N ALA A 231 11.44 -10.83 -16.46
CA ALA A 231 12.37 -9.88 -15.86
C ALA A 231 12.32 -10.02 -14.33
N LEU A 232 13.07 -10.98 -13.77
CA LEU A 232 13.32 -11.09 -12.32
C LEU A 232 14.81 -11.14 -11.98
N ALA A 233 15.67 -10.64 -12.88
CA ALA A 233 17.12 -10.69 -12.71
C ALA A 233 17.69 -9.57 -11.83
N GLY A 234 16.88 -8.63 -11.32
CA GLY A 234 17.36 -7.46 -10.58
C GLY A 234 16.64 -7.23 -9.25
N GLU A 235 17.16 -7.79 -8.17
CA GLU A 235 16.80 -7.59 -6.76
C GLU A 235 15.41 -8.12 -6.29
N PRO A 236 15.29 -9.45 -6.07
CA PRO A 236 14.10 -10.06 -5.46
C PRO A 236 13.78 -9.54 -4.06
N GLU A 237 14.76 -9.03 -3.30
CA GLU A 237 14.60 -8.57 -1.90
C GLU A 237 13.48 -7.56 -1.73
N ARG A 238 13.40 -6.57 -2.63
CA ARG A 238 12.41 -5.48 -2.53
C ARG A 238 11.00 -5.95 -2.82
N PHE A 239 10.86 -6.89 -3.75
CA PHE A 239 9.60 -7.57 -3.98
C PHE A 239 9.15 -8.32 -2.73
N TYR A 240 10.07 -9.03 -2.09
CA TYR A 240 9.80 -9.78 -0.87
C TYR A 240 9.53 -8.88 0.35
N HIS A 241 10.19 -7.73 0.43
CA HIS A 241 9.94 -6.72 1.45
C HIS A 241 8.51 -6.17 1.33
N GLY A 242 8.14 -5.65 0.15
CA GLY A 242 6.78 -5.18 -0.13
C GLY A 242 5.72 -6.28 0.03
N PHE A 243 6.09 -7.53 -0.28
CA PHE A 243 5.27 -8.72 -0.04
C PHE A 243 4.98 -8.93 1.46
N VAL A 244 6.01 -8.93 2.31
CA VAL A 244 5.83 -9.13 3.75
C VAL A 244 5.14 -7.94 4.39
N LEU A 245 5.42 -6.70 3.96
CA LEU A 245 4.66 -5.53 4.41
C LEU A 245 3.17 -5.64 4.05
N GLY A 246 2.86 -6.08 2.83
CA GLY A 246 1.49 -6.36 2.41
C GLY A 246 0.79 -7.41 3.29
N LEU A 247 1.53 -8.39 3.82
CA LEU A 247 1.02 -9.33 4.83
C LEU A 247 0.85 -8.67 6.21
N MET A 248 1.75 -7.77 6.61
CA MET A 248 1.69 -7.08 7.92
C MET A 248 0.65 -5.97 7.98
N VAL A 249 0.06 -5.58 6.86
CA VAL A 249 -0.98 -4.55 6.79
C VAL A 249 -2.18 -4.79 7.72
N ASP A 250 -2.56 -6.05 7.98
CA ASP A 250 -3.64 -6.40 8.93
C ASP A 250 -3.23 -6.35 10.40
N LEU A 251 -1.93 -6.21 10.67
CA LEU A 251 -1.42 -6.04 12.04
C LEU A 251 -1.48 -4.59 12.52
N ASP A 252 -1.86 -3.62 11.67
CA ASP A 252 -1.87 -2.20 12.01
C ASP A 252 -2.73 -1.89 13.25
N ASP A 253 -3.81 -2.65 13.51
CA ASP A 253 -4.63 -2.47 14.72
C ASP A 253 -3.97 -2.99 16.01
N ARG A 254 -2.98 -3.88 15.90
CA ARG A 254 -2.32 -4.56 17.03
C ARG A 254 -0.85 -4.16 17.20
N TYR A 255 -0.22 -3.65 16.14
CA TYR A 255 1.18 -3.30 16.07
C TYR A 255 1.37 -1.94 15.39
N PHE A 256 2.36 -1.18 15.84
CA PHE A 256 2.96 -0.15 15.01
C PHE A 256 3.94 -0.83 14.05
N VAL A 257 3.63 -0.81 12.76
CA VAL A 257 4.47 -1.36 11.70
C VAL A 257 5.40 -0.27 11.21
N THR A 258 6.70 -0.51 11.21
CA THR A 258 7.70 0.41 10.66
C THR A 258 8.61 -0.34 9.71
N SER A 259 8.56 -0.01 8.41
CA SER A 259 9.65 -0.26 7.46
C SER A 259 10.47 1.01 7.31
N ASN A 260 11.76 0.90 6.94
CA ASN A 260 12.60 2.07 6.79
C ASN A 260 13.37 2.03 5.48
N ARG A 261 13.12 3.02 4.60
CA ARG A 261 13.86 3.23 3.36
C ARG A 261 14.69 4.53 3.33
N GLU A 262 14.58 5.43 4.30
CA GLU A 262 15.33 6.70 4.28
C GLU A 262 15.80 7.16 5.66
N SER A 263 16.97 6.71 6.09
CA SER A 263 17.86 7.50 6.96
C SER A 263 19.24 6.87 6.94
N GLY A 264 20.28 7.68 6.68
CA GLY A 264 21.67 7.27 6.38
C GLY A 264 22.45 6.56 7.49
N PHE A 265 21.80 5.69 8.27
CA PHE A 265 22.40 4.81 9.27
C PHE A 265 21.73 3.43 9.15
N GLY A 266 22.23 2.56 8.26
CA GLY A 266 21.64 1.27 7.85
C GLY A 266 20.74 0.55 8.87
N ARG A 267 19.49 0.28 8.50
CA ARG A 267 18.38 -0.14 9.38
C ARG A 267 17.66 -1.40 8.91
N TYR A 268 16.88 -1.97 9.84
CA TYR A 268 16.02 -3.14 9.70
C TYR A 268 15.00 -2.99 8.58
N ASP A 269 14.62 -4.12 8.00
CA ASP A 269 13.54 -4.15 7.03
C ASP A 269 12.15 -3.94 7.66
N VAL A 270 11.78 -4.71 8.70
CA VAL A 270 10.47 -4.57 9.35
C VAL A 270 10.58 -4.65 10.86
N LEU A 271 10.03 -3.64 11.54
CA LEU A 271 9.84 -3.58 12.98
C LEU A 271 8.35 -3.59 13.30
N LEU A 272 7.92 -4.53 14.15
CA LEU A 272 6.56 -4.60 14.68
C LEU A 272 6.60 -4.34 16.18
N GLU A 273 6.22 -3.12 16.56
CA GLU A 273 6.08 -2.73 17.96
C GLU A 273 4.66 -3.00 18.45
N PRO A 274 4.46 -3.78 19.51
CA PRO A 274 3.14 -4.15 19.98
C PRO A 274 2.41 -2.95 20.58
N LYS A 275 1.15 -2.72 20.19
CA LYS A 275 0.26 -1.75 20.84
C LYS A 275 -0.27 -2.24 22.18
N ARG A 276 -0.23 -3.57 22.40
CA ARG A 276 -0.72 -4.23 23.61
C ARG A 276 0.45 -4.81 24.39
N GLU A 277 0.47 -4.58 25.70
CA GLU A 277 1.59 -5.02 26.55
C GLU A 277 1.83 -6.53 26.60
N LYS A 278 0.87 -7.37 26.22
CA LYS A 278 1.04 -8.84 26.23
C LYS A 278 1.66 -9.39 24.95
N ASP A 279 1.71 -8.59 23.90
CA ASP A 279 2.12 -9.05 22.59
C ASP A 279 3.65 -9.00 22.44
N PRO A 280 4.28 -9.98 21.79
CA PRO A 280 5.72 -9.94 21.49
C PRO A 280 5.99 -8.86 20.45
N ALA A 281 7.17 -8.24 20.51
CA ALA A 281 7.68 -7.39 19.43
C ALA A 281 8.44 -8.24 18.40
N PHE A 282 8.51 -7.77 17.16
CA PHE A 282 9.20 -8.48 16.09
C PHE A 282 10.17 -7.58 15.35
N ILE A 283 11.32 -8.15 14.99
CA ILE A 283 12.30 -7.57 14.06
C ILE A 283 12.51 -8.59 12.95
N MET A 284 12.38 -8.15 11.70
CA MET A 284 12.63 -8.99 10.54
C MET A 284 13.65 -8.32 9.63
N GLU A 285 14.56 -9.13 9.11
CA GLU A 285 15.56 -8.73 8.13
C GLU A 285 15.47 -9.68 6.92
N PHE A 286 15.43 -9.10 5.72
CA PHE A 286 15.36 -9.78 4.44
C PHE A 286 16.74 -9.80 3.78
N LYS A 287 17.08 -10.95 3.19
CA LYS A 287 18.25 -11.09 2.31
C LYS A 287 17.94 -12.03 1.16
N VAL A 288 18.43 -11.72 -0.03
CA VAL A 288 18.50 -12.65 -1.16
C VAL A 288 19.85 -13.35 -1.09
N ARG A 289 19.82 -14.66 -1.35
CA ARG A 289 21.02 -15.49 -1.33
C ARG A 289 22.01 -14.99 -2.36
N ASP A 290 23.23 -14.70 -1.90
CA ASP A 290 24.35 -14.43 -2.78
C ASP A 290 24.79 -15.73 -3.47
N THR A 291 25.31 -15.61 -4.68
CA THR A 291 26.03 -16.70 -5.36
C THR A 291 27.19 -17.26 -4.56
N GLU A 292 27.80 -16.47 -3.67
CA GLU A 292 28.91 -16.89 -2.80
C GLU A 292 28.47 -17.70 -1.57
N GLU A 293 27.19 -17.63 -1.18
CA GLU A 293 26.65 -18.39 -0.04
C GLU A 293 26.35 -19.85 -0.41
N GLN A 294 26.57 -20.81 0.50
CA GLN A 294 26.37 -22.22 0.17
C GLN A 294 24.89 -22.56 0.09
N ASP A 295 24.10 -22.11 1.07
CA ASP A 295 22.66 -22.37 1.14
C ASP A 295 21.87 -21.18 1.68
N LEU A 296 20.54 -21.31 1.72
CA LEU A 296 19.66 -20.28 2.29
C LEU A 296 19.83 -20.13 3.82
N ALA A 297 20.39 -21.12 4.51
CA ALA A 297 20.61 -21.03 5.95
C ALA A 297 21.80 -20.10 6.27
N ASP A 298 22.83 -20.05 5.41
CA ASP A 298 23.87 -19.02 5.48
C ASP A 298 23.28 -17.61 5.38
N THR A 299 22.41 -17.39 4.39
CA THR A 299 21.73 -16.11 4.17
C THR A 299 20.87 -15.71 5.38
N VAL A 300 20.14 -16.66 5.99
CA VAL A 300 19.39 -16.43 7.23
C VAL A 300 20.32 -16.02 8.37
N ARG A 301 21.48 -16.68 8.53
CA ARG A 301 22.47 -16.32 9.55
C ARG A 301 23.04 -14.93 9.31
N ALA A 302 23.30 -14.55 8.06
CA ALA A 302 23.75 -13.22 7.70
C ALA A 302 22.71 -12.15 8.04
N ALA A 303 21.43 -12.40 7.78
CA ALA A 303 20.33 -11.52 8.16
C ALA A 303 20.20 -11.36 9.69
N LEU A 304 20.24 -12.47 10.44
CA LEU A 304 20.22 -12.43 11.91
C LEU A 304 21.45 -11.69 12.49
N ARG A 305 22.64 -11.92 11.93
CA ARG A 305 23.86 -11.22 12.35
C ARG A 305 23.73 -9.72 12.14
N GLN A 306 23.16 -9.29 11.02
CA GLN A 306 22.91 -7.88 10.74
C GLN A 306 21.97 -7.25 11.79
N ILE A 307 20.93 -7.96 12.23
CA ILE A 307 20.05 -7.50 13.31
C ILE A 307 20.83 -7.25 14.61
N GLU A 308 21.72 -8.18 14.98
CA GLU A 308 22.53 -8.06 16.21
C GLU A 308 23.56 -6.93 16.11
N GLU A 309 24.37 -6.91 15.05
CA GLU A 309 25.46 -5.93 14.86
C GLU A 309 24.94 -4.50 14.84
N ARG A 310 23.74 -4.31 14.30
CA ARG A 310 23.10 -3.00 14.20
C ARG A 310 22.22 -2.66 15.39
N GLN A 311 22.07 -3.58 16.35
CA GLN A 311 21.30 -3.39 17.59
C GLN A 311 19.88 -2.87 17.34
N TYR A 312 19.18 -3.45 16.36
CA TYR A 312 17.82 -3.00 16.01
C TYR A 312 16.82 -3.12 17.15
N ASP A 313 17.10 -3.95 18.15
CA ASP A 313 16.30 -4.11 19.36
C ASP A 313 16.44 -2.95 20.37
N ALA A 314 17.41 -2.04 20.20
CA ALA A 314 17.65 -0.92 21.10
C ALA A 314 16.44 0.02 21.22
N VAL A 315 15.76 0.28 20.10
CA VAL A 315 14.56 1.15 20.07
C VAL A 315 13.41 0.53 20.88
N LEU A 316 13.23 -0.79 20.79
CA LEU A 316 12.19 -1.50 21.53
C LEU A 316 12.52 -1.60 23.03
N LYS A 317 13.80 -1.84 23.36
CA LYS A 317 14.28 -1.84 24.75
C LYS A 317 14.12 -0.49 25.42
N ALA A 318 14.44 0.60 24.71
CA ALA A 318 14.25 1.97 25.20
C ALA A 318 12.77 2.29 25.51
N LYS A 319 11.84 1.61 24.84
CA LYS A 319 10.39 1.68 25.09
C LYS A 319 9.90 0.72 26.19
N GLY A 320 10.81 0.03 26.89
CA GLY A 320 10.48 -0.86 28.00
C GLY A 320 10.13 -2.30 27.62
N ILE A 321 10.34 -2.70 26.37
CA ILE A 321 10.08 -4.08 25.94
C ILE A 321 11.26 -4.98 26.35
N ALA A 322 10.97 -5.98 27.19
CA ALA A 322 11.97 -6.95 27.65
C ALA A 322 12.57 -7.75 26.48
N LYS A 323 13.87 -8.10 26.55
CA LYS A 323 14.61 -8.75 25.46
C LYS A 323 13.96 -10.07 25.02
N GLU A 324 13.55 -10.87 25.98
CA GLU A 324 12.82 -12.15 25.83
C GLU A 324 11.46 -12.01 25.11
N ARG A 325 10.92 -10.80 25.00
CA ARG A 325 9.71 -10.50 24.23
C ARG A 325 9.98 -9.97 22.82
N ILE A 326 11.25 -9.81 22.45
CA ILE A 326 11.66 -9.34 21.12
C ILE A 326 12.08 -10.56 20.30
N ARG A 327 11.26 -10.92 19.33
CA ARG A 327 11.53 -12.04 18.41
C ARG A 327 12.21 -11.51 17.16
N LYS A 328 13.36 -12.11 16.81
CA LYS A 328 14.18 -11.70 15.67
C LYS A 328 14.17 -12.78 14.61
N TYR A 329 13.87 -12.41 13.36
CA TYR A 329 13.81 -13.33 12.24
C TYR A 329 14.70 -12.86 11.09
N GLY A 330 15.52 -13.79 10.59
CA GLY A 330 16.22 -13.65 9.32
C GLY A 330 15.41 -14.37 8.24
N ILE A 331 15.16 -13.69 7.13
CA ILE A 331 14.33 -14.20 6.05
C ILE A 331 15.15 -14.17 4.76
N ALA A 332 15.51 -15.36 4.29
CA ALA A 332 16.32 -15.56 3.11
C ALA A 332 15.49 -15.96 1.90
N PHE A 333 15.89 -15.46 0.73
CA PHE A 333 15.20 -15.71 -0.54
C PHE A 333 16.14 -16.22 -1.63
N GLN A 334 15.68 -17.20 -2.42
CA GLN A 334 16.37 -17.69 -3.62
C GLN A 334 15.35 -18.07 -4.68
N GLY A 335 15.15 -17.20 -5.67
CA GLY A 335 14.16 -17.43 -6.72
C GLY A 335 12.76 -17.61 -6.12
N LYS A 336 12.20 -18.83 -6.19
CA LYS A 336 10.89 -19.19 -5.61
C LYS A 336 10.95 -19.78 -4.20
N ARG A 337 12.14 -19.94 -3.63
CA ARG A 337 12.36 -20.55 -2.31
C ARG A 337 12.56 -19.49 -1.25
N VAL A 338 11.94 -19.69 -0.10
CA VAL A 338 12.06 -18.82 1.07
C VAL A 338 12.52 -19.64 2.26
N GLN A 339 13.40 -19.10 3.09
CA GLN A 339 13.75 -19.68 4.38
C GLN A 339 13.68 -18.63 5.48
N ILE A 340 12.84 -18.87 6.48
CA ILE A 340 12.78 -18.08 7.71
C ILE A 340 13.54 -18.85 8.79
N GLY A 341 14.44 -18.18 9.49
CA GLY A 341 15.00 -18.65 10.74
C GLY A 341 14.91 -17.61 11.84
N LYS A 342 15.11 -18.07 13.07
CA LYS A 342 15.20 -17.23 14.26
C LYS A 342 16.51 -17.49 14.97
N GLU A 343 16.93 -16.52 15.78
CA GLU A 343 18.01 -16.76 16.73
C GLU A 343 17.57 -17.89 17.67
N THR A 344 18.34 -18.98 17.71
CA THR A 344 18.09 -20.05 18.68
C THR A 344 18.81 -19.64 19.95
N GLU A 345 18.12 -19.63 21.10
CA GLU A 345 18.78 -19.42 22.39
C GLU A 345 19.90 -20.47 22.50
N THR A 346 21.14 -20.01 22.38
CA THR A 346 22.31 -20.81 22.73
C THR A 346 22.17 -21.11 24.22
N ARG A 347 21.69 -22.30 24.54
CA ARG A 347 21.58 -22.81 25.90
C ARG A 347 22.94 -23.08 26.50
#